data_AF-A0A6J2JNU8-F1
#
_entry.id   AF-A0A6J2JNU8-F1
#
_cell.length_a   1.000
_cell.length_b   1.000
_cell.length_c   1.000
_cell.angle_alpha   90.00
_cell.angle_beta   90.00
_cell.angle_gamma   90.00
#
_symmetry.space_group_name_H-M   'P 1'
#
loop_
_entity.id
_entity.type
_entity.pdbx_description
1 polymer ?
#
loop_
_entity_poly.entity_id
_entity_poly.type
_entity_poly.pdbx_seq_one_letter_code
_entity_poly.pdbx_strand_id
1 'polypeptide(L)'
;MLFFYTDAFSKIMKSFFVIIFLYGLLQPGTAQTGLIGSFVRTNLIGYPVIHDKAVWKFDPDVAKKRREQFIELHGDKGERLIERLGLGIDGDSGRRLEDQRKRDEGYLGGINAFFAINSMA
;
A
#
# COMPACT_ATOMS: atom_id res chain seq x y z
N MET A 1 -37.43 -66.58 3.24
CA MET A 1 -36.28 -66.01 3.97
C MET A 1 -35.54 -64.93 3.18
N LEU A 2 -35.23 -65.13 1.89
CA LEU A 2 -34.53 -64.14 1.04
C LEU A 2 -35.24 -62.78 0.85
N PHE A 3 -36.57 -62.75 0.80
CA PHE A 3 -37.34 -61.50 0.61
C PHE A 3 -37.27 -60.51 1.79
N PHE A 4 -37.08 -61.01 3.02
CA PHE A 4 -36.94 -60.14 4.20
C PHE A 4 -35.54 -59.50 4.25
N TYR A 5 -34.53 -60.17 3.69
CA TYR A 5 -33.16 -59.67 3.64
C TYR A 5 -33.00 -58.51 2.66
N THR A 6 -33.70 -58.54 1.51
CA THR A 6 -33.64 -57.47 0.49
C THR A 6 -34.32 -56.17 0.94
N ASP A 7 -35.44 -56.25 1.67
CA ASP A 7 -36.14 -55.08 2.21
C ASP A 7 -35.36 -54.43 3.37
N ALA A 8 -34.79 -55.25 4.26
CA ALA A 8 -33.91 -54.77 5.32
C ALA A 8 -32.66 -54.07 4.75
N PHE A 9 -32.04 -54.66 3.72
CA PHE A 9 -30.88 -54.07 3.03
C PHE A 9 -31.24 -52.74 2.36
N SER A 10 -32.39 -52.64 1.68
CA SER A 10 -32.87 -51.41 1.05
C SER A 10 -33.10 -50.28 2.06
N LYS A 11 -33.67 -50.59 3.23
CA LYS A 11 -33.87 -49.62 4.32
C LYS A 11 -32.54 -49.11 4.88
N ILE A 12 -31.58 -50.01 5.11
CA ILE A 12 -30.23 -49.66 5.57
C ILE A 12 -29.53 -48.74 4.57
N MET A 13 -29.61 -49.06 3.28
CA MET A 13 -29.01 -48.23 2.23
C MET A 13 -29.64 -46.83 2.17
N LYS A 14 -30.97 -46.72 2.25
CA LYS A 14 -31.66 -45.43 2.29
C LYS A 14 -31.28 -44.61 3.52
N SER A 15 -31.23 -45.24 4.70
CA SER A 15 -30.77 -44.57 5.92
C SER A 15 -29.33 -44.08 5.81
N PHE A 16 -28.44 -44.87 5.18
CA PHE A 16 -27.06 -44.45 4.93
C PHE A 16 -26.98 -43.23 4.02
N PHE A 17 -27.75 -43.20 2.92
CA PHE A 17 -27.82 -42.03 2.03
C PHE A 17 -28.38 -40.78 2.74
N VAL A 18 -29.39 -40.93 3.59
CA VAL A 18 -29.95 -39.82 4.37
C VAL A 18 -28.95 -39.28 5.40
N ILE A 19 -28.18 -40.17 6.04
CA ILE A 19 -27.14 -39.77 7.00
C ILE A 19 -26.00 -39.04 6.29
N ILE A 20 -25.56 -39.50 5.11
CA ILE A 20 -24.56 -38.79 4.29
C ILE A 20 -25.07 -37.40 3.89
N PHE A 21 -26.33 -37.31 3.47
CA PHE A 21 -26.94 -36.04 3.08
C PHE A 21 -27.00 -35.06 4.25
N LEU A 22 -27.41 -35.51 5.43
CA LEU A 22 -27.42 -34.71 6.66
C LEU A 22 -26.01 -34.31 7.09
N TYR A 23 -25.03 -35.21 6.97
CA TYR A 23 -23.63 -34.92 7.28
C TYR A 23 -23.04 -33.85 6.35
N GLY A 24 -23.45 -33.83 5.08
CA GLY A 24 -23.10 -32.78 4.11
C GLY A 24 -23.70 -31.41 4.46
N LEU A 25 -24.93 -31.38 4.97
CA LEU A 25 -25.60 -30.15 5.44
C LEU A 25 -24.98 -29.59 6.74
N LEU A 26 -24.41 -30.46 7.57
CA LEU A 26 -23.85 -30.11 8.87
C LEU A 26 -22.38 -29.65 8.81
N GLN A 27 -21.73 -29.65 7.64
CA GLN A 27 -20.34 -29.18 7.53
C GLN A 27 -20.23 -27.68 7.82
N PRO A 28 -19.61 -27.25 8.94
CA PRO A 28 -19.37 -25.86 9.22
C PRO A 28 -18.12 -25.42 8.45
N GLY A 29 -18.25 -24.49 7.51
CA GLY A 29 -17.10 -23.75 7.01
C GLY A 29 -16.67 -23.97 5.57
N THR A 30 -17.59 -23.85 4.62
CA THR A 30 -17.28 -23.05 3.43
C THR A 30 -18.49 -22.19 3.15
N ALA A 31 -18.30 -20.88 2.99
CA ALA A 31 -19.33 -20.00 2.50
C ALA A 31 -19.81 -20.51 1.13
N GLN A 32 -20.87 -21.33 1.12
CA GLN A 32 -21.59 -21.68 -0.10
C GLN A 32 -22.49 -20.50 -0.48
N THR A 33 -21.88 -19.33 -0.67
CA THR A 33 -22.37 -18.48 -1.74
C THR A 33 -22.11 -19.28 -3.02
N GLY A 34 -23.15 -19.91 -3.58
CA GLY A 34 -23.06 -20.55 -4.89
C GLY A 34 -22.45 -19.59 -5.93
N LEU A 35 -22.16 -20.06 -7.14
CA LEU A 35 -21.49 -19.25 -8.18
C LEU A 35 -22.04 -17.81 -8.29
N ILE A 36 -23.36 -17.66 -8.16
CA ILE A 36 -24.08 -16.37 -8.10
C ILE A 36 -23.68 -15.52 -6.88
N GLY A 37 -23.70 -16.08 -5.68
CA GLY A 37 -23.32 -15.36 -4.47
C GLY A 37 -21.83 -14.97 -4.46
N SER A 38 -20.96 -15.83 -5.04
CA SER A 38 -19.54 -15.53 -5.19
C SER A 38 -19.32 -14.40 -6.21
N PHE A 39 -20.08 -14.40 -7.31
CA PHE A 39 -20.06 -13.33 -8.30
C PHE A 39 -20.50 -11.99 -7.72
N VAL A 40 -21.64 -11.94 -7.02
CA VAL A 40 -22.15 -10.72 -6.39
C VAL A 40 -21.18 -10.19 -5.34
N ARG A 41 -20.64 -11.06 -4.48
CA ARG A 41 -19.67 -10.67 -3.44
C ARG A 41 -18.39 -10.10 -4.05
N THR A 42 -17.85 -10.73 -5.09
CA THR A 42 -16.58 -10.29 -5.70
C THR A 42 -16.72 -8.95 -6.42
N ASN A 43 -17.87 -8.68 -7.06
CA ASN A 43 -18.12 -7.41 -7.75
C ASN A 43 -18.46 -6.26 -6.78
N LEU A 44 -19.16 -6.55 -5.67
CA LEU A 44 -19.61 -5.50 -4.74
C LEU A 44 -18.57 -5.19 -3.64
N ILE A 45 -17.84 -6.20 -3.16
CA ILE A 45 -16.94 -6.09 -2.00
C ILE A 45 -15.47 -6.28 -2.41
N GLY A 46 -15.20 -6.77 -3.63
CA GLY A 46 -13.86 -7.16 -4.07
C GLY A 46 -13.50 -8.58 -3.63
N TYR A 47 -12.43 -9.13 -4.20
CA TYR A 47 -11.90 -10.42 -3.77
C TYR A 47 -11.41 -10.32 -2.32
N PRO A 48 -11.68 -11.30 -1.44
CA PRO A 48 -11.10 -11.30 -0.11
C PRO A 48 -9.58 -11.49 -0.22
N VAL A 49 -8.84 -10.40 -0.31
CA VAL A 49 -7.38 -10.40 -0.22
C VAL A 49 -7.05 -10.65 1.24
N ILE A 50 -6.68 -11.90 1.56
CA ILE A 50 -6.08 -12.22 2.85
C ILE A 50 -4.76 -11.47 2.90
N HIS A 51 -4.70 -10.38 3.65
CA HIS A 51 -3.46 -9.66 3.84
C HIS A 51 -2.49 -10.54 4.62
N ASP A 52 -1.37 -10.89 4.00
CA ASP A 52 -0.30 -11.62 4.66
C ASP A 52 0.21 -10.86 5.88
N LYS A 53 0.62 -11.60 6.91
CA LYS A 53 1.20 -11.01 8.10
C LYS A 53 2.55 -10.38 7.74
N ALA A 54 2.59 -9.06 7.65
CA ALA A 54 3.84 -8.33 7.45
C ALA A 54 4.63 -8.25 8.78
N VAL A 55 5.85 -8.78 8.78
CA VAL A 55 6.80 -8.61 9.90
C VAL A 55 7.67 -7.40 9.62
N TRP A 56 7.57 -6.38 10.48
CA TRP A 56 8.39 -5.17 10.40
C TRP A 56 9.50 -5.22 11.44
N LYS A 57 10.75 -5.00 11.01
CA LYS A 57 11.87 -4.81 11.93
C LYS A 57 11.85 -3.37 12.43
N PHE A 58 11.30 -3.14 13.63
CA PHE A 58 11.30 -1.83 14.27
C PHE A 58 12.70 -1.50 14.81
N ASP A 59 13.35 -0.48 14.25
CA ASP A 59 14.55 0.14 14.79
C ASP A 59 14.18 1.55 15.26
N PRO A 60 14.17 1.84 16.57
CA PRO A 60 13.79 3.15 17.09
C PRO A 60 14.73 4.27 16.64
N ASP A 61 15.98 3.95 16.30
CA ASP A 61 17.00 4.92 15.89
C ASP A 61 17.02 5.16 14.38
N VAL A 62 16.21 4.42 13.61
CA VAL A 62 16.19 4.51 12.15
C VAL A 62 15.89 5.92 11.66
N ALA A 63 15.01 6.63 12.36
CA ALA A 63 14.65 8.01 12.02
C ALA A 63 15.83 8.96 12.18
N LYS A 64 16.64 8.80 13.23
CA LYS A 64 17.83 9.63 13.47
C LYS A 64 18.89 9.38 12.39
N LYS A 65 19.20 8.11 12.12
CA LYS A 65 20.17 7.71 11.08
C LYS A 65 19.76 8.23 9.69
N ARG A 66 18.48 8.08 9.32
CA ARG A 66 17.96 8.58 8.03
C ARG A 66 17.97 10.10 7.94
N ARG A 67 17.73 10.79 9.04
CA ARG A 67 17.83 12.26 9.07
C ARG A 67 19.26 12.73 8.83
N GLU A 68 20.23 12.12 9.49
CA GLU A 68 21.65 12.43 9.28
C GLU A 68 22.05 12.22 7.81
N GLN A 69 21.69 11.06 7.24
CA GLN A 69 21.89 10.75 5.82
C GLN A 69 21.19 11.76 4.89
N PHE A 70 19.96 12.16 5.21
CA PHE A 70 19.19 13.12 4.42
C PHE A 70 19.87 14.50 4.43
N ILE A 71 20.31 14.98 5.59
CA ILE A 71 20.99 16.28 5.74
C ILE A 71 22.32 16.27 4.98
N GLU A 72 23.08 15.18 5.05
CA GLU A 72 24.33 15.03 4.32
C GLU A 72 24.13 15.13 2.80
N LEU A 73 23.12 14.43 2.28
CA LEU A 73 22.82 14.37 0.85
C LEU A 73 22.14 15.64 0.32
N HIS A 74 21.24 16.25 1.09
CA HIS A 74 20.33 17.30 0.61
C HIS A 74 20.49 18.66 1.30
N GLY A 75 21.43 18.80 2.24
CA GLY A 75 21.56 19.98 3.08
C GLY A 75 20.56 19.97 4.24
N ASP A 76 20.76 20.88 5.21
CA ASP A 76 19.78 21.04 6.29
C ASP A 76 18.42 21.37 5.69
N LYS A 77 17.36 20.72 6.20
CA LYS A 77 15.98 20.85 5.70
C LYS A 77 15.79 20.62 4.18
N GLY A 78 16.77 20.04 3.49
CA GLY A 78 16.69 19.76 2.05
C GLY A 78 16.92 20.96 1.15
N GLU A 79 17.62 22.00 1.59
CA GLU A 79 17.93 23.21 0.78
C GLU A 79 18.45 22.88 -0.63
N ARG A 80 19.42 21.97 -0.75
CA ARG A 80 20.00 21.56 -2.04
C ARG A 80 19.02 20.74 -2.88
N LEU A 81 18.12 20.00 -2.23
CA LEU A 81 17.07 19.25 -2.92
C LEU A 81 16.06 20.22 -3.53
N ILE A 82 15.63 21.24 -2.79
CA ILE A 82 14.69 22.25 -3.25
C ILE A 82 15.27 23.02 -4.44
N GLU A 83 16.53 23.44 -4.34
CA GLU A 83 17.25 24.09 -5.45
C GLU A 83 17.23 23.21 -6.71
N ARG A 84 17.61 21.94 -6.58
CA ARG A 84 17.60 20.98 -7.70
C ARG A 84 16.20 20.74 -8.27
N LEU A 85 15.17 20.68 -7.43
CA LEU A 85 13.78 20.56 -7.88
C LEU A 85 13.36 21.78 -8.70
N GLY A 86 13.79 22.98 -8.29
CA GLY A 86 13.54 24.24 -9.01
C GLY A 86 14.22 24.32 -10.38
N LEU A 87 15.23 23.50 -10.64
CA LEU A 87 15.95 23.45 -11.92
C LEU A 87 15.30 22.53 -12.97
N GLY A 88 14.26 21.76 -12.63
CA GLY A 88 13.57 20.86 -13.57
C GLY A 88 14.35 19.57 -13.89
N ILE A 89 13.64 18.58 -14.47
CA ILE A 89 14.15 17.23 -14.77
C ILE A 89 14.42 16.96 -16.26
N ASP A 90 14.24 17.97 -17.10
CA ASP A 90 14.37 17.87 -18.57
C ASP A 90 15.81 17.98 -19.08
N GLY A 91 16.79 18.06 -18.18
CA GLY A 91 18.21 18.12 -18.50
C GLY A 91 18.74 19.54 -18.80
N ASP A 92 17.90 20.57 -18.81
CA ASP A 92 18.29 21.97 -19.06
C ASP A 92 18.62 22.73 -17.76
N SER A 93 19.01 22.00 -16.70
CA SER A 93 19.27 22.54 -15.38
C SER A 93 20.43 23.54 -15.36
N GLY A 94 21.45 23.34 -16.19
CA GLY A 94 22.62 24.23 -16.29
C GLY A 94 22.24 25.64 -16.77
N ARG A 95 21.40 25.75 -17.81
CA ARG A 95 20.94 27.05 -18.30
C ARG A 95 20.07 27.75 -17.26
N ARG A 96 19.16 27.02 -16.61
CA ARG A 96 18.29 27.59 -15.56
C ARG A 96 19.07 28.07 -14.35
N LEU A 97 20.14 27.36 -13.99
CA LEU A 97 21.04 27.77 -12.91
C LEU A 97 21.76 29.06 -13.27
N GLU A 98 22.26 29.17 -14.50
CA GLU A 98 22.91 30.40 -14.98
C GLU A 98 21.92 31.58 -15.02
N ASP A 99 20.70 31.35 -15.50
CA ASP A 99 19.64 32.35 -15.50
C ASP A 99 19.24 32.76 -14.07
N GLN A 100 19.29 31.84 -13.10
CA GLN A 100 19.08 32.13 -11.67
C GLN A 100 20.21 33.00 -11.12
N ARG A 101 21.48 32.62 -11.36
CA ARG A 101 22.65 33.39 -10.90
C ARG A 101 22.65 34.82 -11.42
N LYS A 102 22.27 35.04 -12.67
CA LYS A 102 22.14 36.40 -13.25
C LYS A 102 21.01 37.21 -12.61
N ARG A 103 19.91 36.57 -12.20
CA ARG A 103 18.83 37.25 -11.47
C ARG A 103 19.21 37.57 -10.03
N ASP A 104 19.99 36.70 -9.42
CA ASP A 104 20.41 36.84 -8.03
C ASP A 104 21.63 37.77 -7.88
N GLU A 105 22.25 38.18 -8.99
CA GLU A 105 23.32 39.17 -9.00
C GLU A 105 22.82 40.50 -8.43
N GLY A 106 23.25 40.83 -7.20
CA GLY A 106 22.81 42.02 -6.46
C GLY A 106 21.62 41.83 -5.52
N TYR A 107 21.06 40.61 -5.43
CA TYR A 107 19.96 40.27 -4.53
C TYR A 107 20.41 39.24 -3.49
N LEU A 108 20.16 39.50 -2.21
CA LEU A 108 20.44 38.55 -1.12
C LEU A 108 19.13 37.83 -0.77
N GLY A 109 18.98 36.57 -1.20
CA GLY A 109 17.85 35.73 -0.81
C GLY A 109 16.47 36.29 -1.18
N GLY A 110 16.38 37.01 -2.30
CA GLY A 110 15.13 37.65 -2.75
C GLY A 110 14.87 39.06 -2.22
N ILE A 111 15.78 39.62 -1.42
CA ILE A 111 15.74 41.03 -0.99
C ILE A 111 16.84 41.80 -1.72
N ASN A 112 16.49 42.99 -2.21
CA ASN A 112 17.45 43.88 -2.86
C ASN A 112 18.55 44.25 -1.84
N ALA A 113 19.80 43.82 -2.08
CA ALA A 113 20.86 43.84 -1.07
C ALA A 113 21.13 45.28 -0.55
N PHE A 114 20.98 46.26 -1.43
CA PHE A 114 21.10 47.68 -1.08
C PHE A 114 20.04 48.14 -0.06
N PHE A 115 18.79 47.68 -0.19
CA PHE A 115 17.72 48.02 0.76
C PHE A 115 17.89 47.28 2.09
N ALA A 116 18.30 46.01 2.05
CA ALA A 116 18.53 45.22 3.26
C ALA A 116 19.62 45.83 4.16
N ILE A 117 20.75 46.25 3.57
CA ILE A 117 21.87 46.83 4.32
C ILE A 117 21.48 48.19 4.92
N ASN A 118 20.78 49.04 4.18
CA ASN A 118 20.36 50.36 4.68
C ASN A 118 19.18 50.31 5.66
N SER A 119 18.41 49.21 5.71
CA SER A 119 17.34 49.02 6.70
C SER A 119 17.81 48.46 8.05
N MET A 120 19.06 47.99 8.12
CA MET A 120 19.67 47.45 9.35
C MET A 120 20.55 48.48 10.08
N ALA A 121 20.77 49.67 9.49
CA ALA A 121 21.44 50.82 10.08
C ALA A 121 20.41 51.79 10.69
#